data_AF-A0A945VCA1-F1
#
_entry.id   AF-A0A945VCA1-F1
#
_cell.length_a   1.000
_cell.length_b   1.000
_cell.length_c   1.000
_cell.angle_alpha   90.00
_cell.angle_beta   90.00
_cell.angle_gamma   90.00
#
_symmetry.space_group_name_H-M   'P 1'
#
loop_
_entity.id
_entity.type
_entity.pdbx_description
1 polymer ?
#
loop_
_entity_poly.entity_id
_entity_poly.type
_entity_poly.pdbx_seq_one_letter_code
_entity_poly.pdbx_strand_id
1 'polypeptide(L)'
;MSNIAHRRSPLLNIIIWGLVLIWIIAASFPFFWTLWGSLKVQGDFFSKADWTNAITGVRTQIETGGAFTGNGYFGAWVTKSFWEAAINTGIIVFSVVVISLTLGTLGGYALARSGKRYAFYLLMLALIFRAMP
;
A
#
# COMPACT_ATOMS: atom_id res chain seq x y z
N MET A 1 5.87 -15.91 -37.80
CA MET A 1 6.53 -14.61 -38.09
C MET A 1 6.58 -13.80 -36.80
N SER A 2 7.77 -13.49 -36.27
CA SER A 2 7.90 -12.64 -35.09
C SER A 2 7.34 -11.25 -35.40
N ASN A 3 6.35 -10.81 -34.63
CA ASN A 3 5.71 -9.51 -34.82
C ASN A 3 6.77 -8.38 -34.77
N ILE A 4 6.81 -7.51 -35.79
CA ILE A 4 7.82 -6.46 -35.96
C ILE A 4 7.85 -5.51 -34.73
N ALA A 5 6.71 -5.39 -34.04
CA ALA A 5 6.55 -4.62 -32.80
C ALA A 5 7.43 -5.10 -31.61
N HIS A 6 7.97 -6.33 -31.65
CA HIS A 6 8.81 -6.89 -30.59
C HIS A 6 10.32 -6.83 -30.89
N ARG A 7 10.75 -6.24 -32.01
CA ARG A 7 12.19 -5.99 -32.27
C ARG A 7 12.68 -4.78 -31.47
N ARG A 8 12.68 -4.88 -30.14
CA ARG A 8 13.31 -3.87 -29.29
C ARG A 8 14.82 -4.05 -29.34
N SER A 9 15.56 -2.96 -29.49
CA SER A 9 17.02 -3.03 -29.43
C SER A 9 17.44 -3.55 -28.04
N PRO A 10 18.48 -4.39 -27.95
CA PRO A 10 18.94 -4.93 -26.67
C PRO A 10 19.33 -3.81 -25.70
N LEU A 11 19.88 -2.71 -26.20
CA LEU A 11 20.19 -1.50 -25.42
C LEU A 11 18.93 -0.85 -24.81
N LEU A 12 17.85 -0.70 -25.59
CA LEU A 12 16.61 -0.13 -25.09
C LEU A 12 16.00 -1.01 -23.98
N ASN A 13 16.07 -2.33 -24.11
CA ASN A 13 15.61 -3.24 -23.06
C ASN A 13 16.43 -3.10 -21.78
N ILE A 14 17.76 -2.98 -21.88
CA ILE A 14 18.63 -2.75 -20.71
C ILE A 14 18.26 -1.44 -20.01
N ILE A 15 18.04 -0.36 -20.77
CA ILE A 15 17.63 0.93 -20.21
C ILE A 15 16.26 0.84 -19.52
N ILE A 16 15.27 0.22 -20.17
CA ILE A 16 13.93 0.05 -19.59
C ILE A 16 14.00 -0.75 -18.29
N TRP A 17 14.69 -1.88 -18.27
CA TRP A 17 14.83 -2.70 -17.07
C TRP A 17 15.63 -2.00 -15.97
N GLY A 18 16.68 -1.26 -16.33
CA GLY A 18 17.42 -0.42 -15.39
C GLY A 18 16.53 0.64 -14.73
N LEU A 19 15.72 1.35 -15.52
CA LEU A 19 14.77 2.34 -15.00
C LEU A 19 13.69 1.69 -14.12
N VAL A 20 13.12 0.56 -14.54
CA VAL A 20 12.14 -0.19 -13.74
C VAL A 20 12.75 -0.63 -12.41
N LEU A 21 13.98 -1.15 -12.42
CA LEU A 21 14.67 -1.59 -11.21
C LEU A 21 14.91 -0.42 -10.25
N ILE A 22 15.42 0.70 -10.75
CA ILE A 22 15.60 1.93 -9.95
C ILE A 22 14.27 2.37 -9.35
N TRP A 23 13.19 2.34 -10.13
CA TRP A 23 11.87 2.73 -9.66
C TRP A 23 11.31 1.81 -8.57
N ILE A 24 11.48 0.49 -8.72
CA ILE A 24 11.08 -0.48 -7.70
C ILE A 24 11.85 -0.25 -6.40
N ILE A 25 13.17 -0.03 -6.47
CA ILE A 25 13.99 0.26 -5.29
C ILE A 25 13.51 1.54 -4.61
N ALA A 26 13.32 2.62 -5.37
CA ALA A 26 12.85 3.89 -4.83
C ALA A 26 11.45 3.79 -4.20
N ALA A 27 10.52 3.09 -4.86
CA ALA A 27 9.15 2.90 -4.36
C ALA A 27 9.08 1.98 -3.13
N SER A 28 9.95 0.97 -3.05
CA SER A 28 9.96 0.00 -1.95
C SER A 28 10.74 0.49 -0.74
N PHE A 29 11.70 1.41 -0.92
CA PHE A 29 12.54 1.98 0.14
C PHE A 29 11.77 2.42 1.39
N PRO A 30 10.70 3.25 1.33
CA PRO A 30 9.99 3.68 2.54
C PRO A 30 9.33 2.52 3.32
N PHE A 31 8.93 1.44 2.63
CA PHE A 31 8.36 0.27 3.29
C PHE A 31 9.42 -0.55 4.02
N PHE A 32 10.57 -0.79 3.38
CA PHE A 32 11.68 -1.46 4.05
C PHE A 32 12.25 -0.63 5.20
N TRP A 33 12.28 0.70 5.06
CA TRP A 33 12.70 1.60 6.13
C TRP A 33 11.76 1.54 7.35
N THR A 34 10.44 1.57 7.12
CA THR A 34 9.46 1.47 8.21
C THR A 34 9.44 0.08 8.86
N LEU A 35 9.60 -0.99 8.08
CA LEU A 35 9.76 -2.35 8.60
C LEU A 35 11.04 -2.53 9.41
N TRP A 36 12.16 -1.96 8.95
CA TRP A 36 13.40 -1.97 9.71
C TRP A 36 13.26 -1.19 11.02
N GLY A 37 12.60 -0.04 10.96
CA GLY A 37 12.29 0.80 12.12
C GLY A 37 11.39 0.15 13.16
N SER A 38 10.41 -0.66 12.74
CA SER A 38 9.46 -1.30 13.65
C SER A 38 10.12 -2.32 14.59
N LEU A 39 11.33 -2.78 14.26
CA LEU A 39 12.14 -3.69 15.08
C LEU A 39 13.03 -2.96 16.10
N LYS A 40 12.92 -1.64 16.20
CA LYS A 40 13.75 -0.80 17.08
C LYS A 40 12.92 -0.06 18.10
N VAL A 41 13.57 0.37 19.17
CA VAL A 41 12.91 1.23 20.16
C VAL A 41 12.61 2.60 19.55
N GLN A 42 11.54 3.25 20.01
CA GLN A 42 11.10 4.55 19.49
C GLN A 42 12.23 5.59 19.53
N GLY A 43 13.09 5.51 20.55
CA GLY A 43 14.23 6.38 20.74
C GLY A 43 15.30 6.27 19.64
N ASP A 44 15.41 5.15 18.93
CA ASP A 44 16.34 4.97 17.81
C ASP A 44 15.69 5.34 16.47
N PHE A 45 14.45 4.89 16.23
CA PHE A 45 13.78 5.12 14.95
C PHE A 45 13.35 6.58 14.73
N PHE A 46 12.87 7.25 15.79
CA PHE A 46 12.44 8.66 15.75
C PHE A 46 13.49 9.61 16.35
N SER A 47 14.75 9.18 16.42
CA SER A 47 15.85 10.00 16.93
C SER A 47 16.00 11.27 16.10
N LYS A 48 15.78 12.43 16.75
CA LYS A 48 16.02 13.76 16.14
C LYS A 48 17.49 14.19 16.18
N ALA A 49 18.29 13.56 17.04
CA ALA A 49 19.69 13.93 17.28
C ALA A 49 20.62 13.33 16.21
N ASP A 50 20.39 12.07 15.86
CA ASP A 50 21.13 11.36 14.82
C ASP A 50 20.20 10.34 14.14
N TRP A 51 20.09 10.42 12.83
CA TRP A 51 19.28 9.52 12.01
C TRP A 51 19.94 8.14 11.85
N THR A 52 21.27 8.05 12.02
CA THR A 52 22.01 6.78 11.93
C THR A 52 21.64 5.83 13.06
N ASN A 53 21.07 6.32 14.16
CA ASN A 53 20.49 5.50 15.24
C ASN A 53 19.41 4.54 14.73
N ALA A 54 18.65 4.94 13.71
CA ALA A 54 17.69 4.07 13.04
C ALA A 54 18.37 2.91 12.30
N ILE A 55 19.68 2.96 12.02
CA ILE A 55 20.48 1.90 11.40
C ILE A 55 21.29 1.13 12.44
N THR A 56 21.96 1.81 13.37
CA THR A 56 22.85 1.21 14.37
C THR A 56 22.10 0.56 15.54
N GLY A 57 20.98 1.14 15.98
CA GLY A 57 20.15 0.56 17.04
C GLY A 57 20.78 0.63 18.44
N VAL A 58 21.56 1.68 18.73
CA VAL A 58 22.32 1.81 19.99
C VAL A 58 21.40 1.74 21.21
N ARG A 59 20.25 2.44 21.20
CA ARG A 59 19.32 2.39 22.34
C ARG A 59 18.59 1.07 22.42
N THR A 60 18.28 0.46 21.29
CA THR A 60 17.67 -0.88 21.23
C THR A 60 18.56 -1.90 21.93
N GLN A 61 19.87 -1.85 21.67
CA GLN A 61 20.83 -2.73 22.34
C GLN A 61 20.95 -2.45 23.84
N ILE A 62 20.97 -1.18 24.25
CA ILE A 62 21.05 -0.79 25.67
C ILE A 62 19.78 -1.19 26.44
N GLU A 63 18.60 -0.97 25.87
CA GLU A 63 17.31 -1.18 26.55
C GLU A 63 16.84 -2.64 26.52
N THR A 64 17.18 -3.39 25.48
CA THR A 64 16.64 -4.75 25.26
C THR A 64 17.68 -5.84 25.25
N GLY A 65 18.98 -5.49 25.23
CA GLY A 65 20.10 -6.44 25.17
C GLY A 65 20.29 -7.09 23.80
N GLY A 66 19.44 -6.80 22.80
CA GLY A 66 19.50 -7.36 21.45
C GLY A 66 19.57 -6.27 20.37
N ALA A 67 20.01 -6.66 19.17
CA ALA A 67 20.04 -5.77 18.01
C ALA A 67 18.62 -5.44 17.47
N PHE A 68 17.62 -6.26 17.82
CA PHE A 68 16.22 -6.12 17.43
C PHE A 68 15.33 -6.34 18.64
N THR A 69 14.17 -5.70 18.65
CA THR A 69 13.15 -5.87 19.69
C THR A 69 11.76 -6.13 19.12
N GLY A 70 11.05 -7.09 19.73
CA GLY A 70 9.64 -7.36 19.47
C GLY A 70 8.70 -6.60 20.42
N ASN A 71 9.21 -5.78 21.33
CA ASN A 71 8.41 -5.13 22.37
C ASN A 71 7.33 -4.21 21.80
N GLY A 72 7.61 -3.53 20.68
CA GLY A 72 6.62 -2.74 19.96
C GLY A 72 5.46 -3.59 19.43
N TYR A 73 5.78 -4.76 18.85
CA TYR A 73 4.77 -5.71 18.37
C TYR A 73 3.95 -6.31 19.52
N PHE A 74 4.61 -6.76 20.59
CA PHE A 74 3.91 -7.29 21.76
C PHE A 74 3.01 -6.23 22.42
N GLY A 75 3.51 -5.01 22.58
CA GLY A 75 2.75 -3.89 23.12
C GLY A 75 1.53 -3.53 22.26
N ALA A 76 1.68 -3.52 20.93
CA ALA A 76 0.56 -3.26 20.03
C ALA A 76 -0.46 -4.41 20.02
N TRP A 77 -0.01 -5.64 19.76
CA TRP A 77 -0.88 -6.78 19.54
C TRP A 77 -1.51 -7.32 20.81
N VAL A 78 -0.74 -7.45 21.90
CA VAL A 78 -1.21 -8.07 23.15
C VAL A 78 -1.71 -6.99 24.10
N THR A 79 -0.88 -6.00 24.45
CA THR A 79 -1.24 -5.02 25.49
C THR A 79 -2.33 -4.06 25.05
N LYS A 80 -2.38 -3.70 23.77
CA LYS A 80 -3.38 -2.78 23.21
C LYS A 80 -4.47 -3.49 22.40
N SER A 81 -4.50 -4.83 22.42
CA SER A 81 -5.46 -5.64 21.66
C SER A 81 -5.62 -5.21 20.19
N PHE A 82 -4.54 -4.78 19.52
CA PHE A 82 -4.63 -4.27 18.15
C PHE A 82 -5.21 -5.29 17.16
N TRP A 83 -5.13 -6.59 17.48
CA TRP A 83 -5.76 -7.66 16.71
C TRP A 83 -7.27 -7.46 16.52
N GLU A 84 -7.97 -6.87 17.50
CA GLU A 84 -9.40 -6.59 17.40
C GLU A 84 -9.67 -5.57 16.28
N ALA A 85 -8.89 -4.49 16.25
CA ALA A 85 -8.98 -3.47 15.20
C ALA A 85 -8.63 -4.04 13.83
N ALA A 86 -7.62 -4.91 13.76
CA ALA A 86 -7.22 -5.58 12.53
C ALA A 86 -8.34 -6.48 11.97
N ILE A 87 -8.99 -7.28 12.81
CA ILE A 87 -10.12 -8.13 12.41
C ILE A 87 -11.32 -7.29 12.01
N ASN A 88 -11.70 -6.29 12.81
CA ASN A 88 -12.82 -5.40 12.51
C ASN A 88 -12.63 -4.70 11.15
N THR A 89 -11.42 -4.23 10.87
CA THR A 89 -11.09 -3.61 9.58
C THR A 89 -11.16 -4.64 8.45
N GLY A 90 -10.65 -5.85 8.64
CA GLY A 90 -10.72 -6.93 7.66
C GLY A 90 -12.17 -7.29 7.30
N ILE A 91 -13.05 -7.42 8.29
CA ILE A 91 -14.48 -7.71 8.09
C ILE A 91 -15.17 -6.58 7.32
N ILE A 92 -14.92 -5.33 7.71
CA ILE A 92 -15.52 -4.15 7.05
C ILE A 92 -15.05 -4.08 5.60
N VAL A 93 -13.75 -4.16 5.34
CA VAL A 93 -13.18 -4.10 3.98
C VAL A 93 -13.75 -5.22 3.12
N PHE A 94 -13.76 -6.45 3.61
CA PHE A 94 -14.29 -7.59 2.87
C PHE A 94 -15.77 -7.38 2.52
N SER A 95 -16.59 -7.05 3.51
CA SER A 95 -18.04 -6.88 3.33
C SER A 95 -18.35 -5.72 2.38
N VAL A 96 -17.69 -4.58 2.56
CA VAL A 96 -17.85 -3.40 1.70
C VAL A 96 -17.43 -3.72 0.27
N VAL A 97 -16.28 -4.36 0.06
CA VAL A 97 -15.83 -4.74 -1.29
C VAL A 97 -16.82 -5.68 -1.98
N VAL A 98 -17.34 -6.69 -1.27
CA VAL A 98 -18.33 -7.62 -1.82
C VAL A 98 -19.62 -6.88 -2.21
N ILE A 99 -20.16 -6.05 -1.32
CA ILE A 99 -21.39 -5.29 -1.59
C ILE A 99 -21.17 -4.27 -2.72
N SER A 100 -20.09 -3.51 -2.68
CA SER A 100 -19.75 -2.51 -3.70
C SER A 100 -19.52 -3.15 -5.07
N LEU A 101 -18.82 -4.28 -5.14
CA LEU A 101 -18.62 -4.97 -6.41
C LEU A 101 -19.94 -5.55 -6.92
N THR A 102 -20.77 -6.15 -6.06
CA THR A 102 -22.07 -6.71 -6.45
C THR A 102 -22.99 -5.63 -7.01
N LEU A 103 -23.21 -4.55 -6.27
CA LEU A 103 -24.10 -3.47 -6.71
C LEU A 103 -23.49 -2.66 -7.87
N GLY A 104 -22.18 -2.39 -7.81
CA GLY A 104 -21.46 -1.63 -8.83
C GLY A 104 -21.42 -2.34 -10.18
N THR A 105 -21.23 -3.65 -10.20
CA THR A 105 -21.24 -4.44 -11.45
C THR A 105 -22.64 -4.54 -12.05
N LEU A 106 -23.68 -4.78 -11.23
CA LEU A 106 -25.07 -4.81 -11.70
C LEU A 106 -25.51 -3.44 -12.26
N GLY A 107 -25.21 -2.35 -11.53
CA GLY A 107 -25.50 -0.99 -11.97
C GLY A 107 -24.72 -0.62 -13.24
N GLY A 108 -23.43 -0.96 -13.29
CA GLY A 108 -22.58 -0.76 -14.47
C GLY A 108 -23.10 -1.52 -15.69
N TYR A 109 -23.50 -2.78 -15.53
CA TYR A 109 -24.07 -3.59 -16.61
C TYR A 109 -25.38 -3.01 -17.15
N ALA A 110 -26.30 -2.63 -16.26
CA ALA A 110 -27.59 -2.04 -16.64
C ALA A 110 -27.39 -0.73 -17.43
N LEU A 111 -26.47 0.13 -17.00
CA LEU A 111 -26.17 1.39 -17.68
C LEU A 111 -25.44 1.18 -19.01
N ALA A 112 -24.48 0.25 -19.08
CA ALA A 112 -23.75 -0.06 -20.30
C ALA A 112 -24.65 -0.67 -21.39
N ARG A 113 -25.68 -1.42 -21.00
CA ARG A 113 -26.62 -2.05 -21.95
C ARG A 113 -27.90 -1.24 -22.21
N SER A 114 -28.15 -0.19 -21.44
CA SER A 114 -29.33 0.66 -21.64
C SER A 114 -29.18 1.53 -22.89
N GLY A 115 -30.00 1.28 -23.93
CA GLY A 115 -30.07 2.12 -25.13
C GLY A 115 -30.81 3.44 -24.93
N LYS A 116 -31.06 3.87 -23.69
CA LYS A 116 -31.90 5.02 -23.37
C LYS A 116 -31.07 6.27 -23.05
N ARG A 117 -31.52 7.43 -23.53
CA ARG A 117 -30.83 8.72 -23.31
C ARG A 117 -30.64 9.08 -21.83
N TYR A 118 -31.56 8.65 -20.95
CA TYR A 118 -31.44 8.91 -19.51
C TYR A 118 -30.23 8.22 -18.86
N ALA A 119 -29.72 7.11 -19.41
CA ALA A 119 -28.54 6.43 -18.87
C ALA A 119 -27.30 7.34 -18.91
N PHE A 120 -27.16 8.16 -19.95
CA PHE A 120 -26.07 9.12 -20.07
C PHE A 120 -26.13 10.20 -18.98
N TYR A 121 -27.31 10.77 -18.73
CA TYR A 121 -27.48 11.77 -17.67
C TYR A 121 -27.24 11.18 -16.28
N LEU A 122 -27.66 9.94 -16.03
CA LEU A 122 -27.39 9.24 -14.76
C LEU A 122 -25.89 9.01 -14.53
N LEU A 123 -25.12 8.67 -15.57
CA LEU A 123 -23.66 8.54 -15.49
C LEU A 123 -22.99 9.88 -15.17
N MET A 124 -23.40 10.95 -15.84
CA MET A 124 -22.87 12.29 -15.59
C MET A 124 -23.14 12.74 -14.14
N LEU A 125 -24.36 12.52 -13.67
CA LEU A 125 -24.79 12.82 -12.31
C LEU A 125 -24.00 12.01 -11.27
N ALA A 126 -23.81 10.70 -11.50
CA ALA A 126 -23.00 9.85 -10.62
C ALA A 126 -21.53 10.31 -10.53
N LEU A 127 -20.94 10.77 -11.64
CA LEU A 127 -19.59 11.32 -11.65
C LEU A 127 -19.48 12.61 -10.83
N ILE A 128 -20.45 13.52 -10.99
CA ILE A 128 -20.49 14.78 -10.23
C ILE A 128 -20.62 14.49 -8.74
N PHE A 129 -21.58 13.63 -8.34
CA PHE A 129 -21.77 13.27 -6.93
C PHE A 129 -20.53 12.63 -6.31
N ARG A 130 -19.79 11.82 -7.07
CA ARG A 130 -18.53 11.22 -6.60
C ARG A 130 -17.39 12.23 -6.47
N ALA A 131 -17.38 13.28 -7.30
CA ALA A 131 -16.34 14.30 -7.32
C ALA A 131 -16.57 15.44 -6.31
N MET A 132 -17.77 15.53 -5.73
CA MET A 132 -18.05 16.52 -4.68
C MET A 132 -17.27 16.18 -3.40
N PRO A 133 -16.68 17.19 -2.75
CA PRO A 133 -15.91 17.02 -1.52
C PRO A 133 -16.78 16.64 -0.31
#